data_AF-A0A178Z8T9-F1
#
_entry.id   AF-A0A178Z8T9-F1
#
_cell.length_a   1.000
_cell.length_b   1.000
_cell.length_c   1.000
_cell.angle_alpha   90.00
_cell.angle_beta   90.00
_cell.angle_gamma   90.00
#
_symmetry.space_group_name_H-M   'P 1'
#
loop_
_entity.id
_entity.type
_entity.pdbx_description
1 polymer ?
#
loop_
_entity_poly.entity_id
_entity_poly.type
_entity_poly.pdbx_seq_one_letter_code
_entity_poly.pdbx_strand_id
1 'polypeptide(L)'
;MPVEEPTAAQIAAAEKALGREYKEFKKAMETARRQKKIASRLKSLRLRLKDLTIPARIYQTKIIKNEKDNLTKIPHEVRAMIFKALPLNADRASLALTCKTQAASYEQLKAERNKKDYDHHVPKRSLRTHRLQMLVRLRDSMSPTHRLCYTCLQFIDVHHPDNKGTWGGDPRSVQGFEANRAAMVEGPRCPLCVAAEKLETAKHKDTYKKYLALAMSCSLKM
;
A
#
# COMPACT_ATOMS: atom_id res chain seq x y z
N MET A 1 -21.63 -21.72 53.05
CA MET A 1 -22.13 -22.45 51.87
C MET A 1 -20.93 -23.09 51.20
N PRO A 2 -20.88 -24.42 51.05
CA PRO A 2 -19.78 -25.04 50.33
C PRO A 2 -19.82 -24.57 48.87
N VAL A 3 -18.68 -24.12 48.35
CA VAL A 3 -18.49 -23.81 46.93
C VAL A 3 -18.39 -25.16 46.24
N GLU A 4 -19.47 -25.60 45.59
CA GLU A 4 -19.44 -26.80 44.76
C GLU A 4 -18.45 -26.59 43.63
N GLU A 5 -17.39 -27.40 43.59
CA GLU A 5 -16.40 -27.34 42.52
C GLU A 5 -17.06 -27.79 41.21
N PRO A 6 -16.91 -27.02 40.12
CA PRO A 6 -17.54 -27.35 38.85
C PRO A 6 -17.04 -28.70 38.34
N THR A 7 -17.98 -29.56 37.95
CA THR A 7 -17.66 -30.88 37.40
C THR A 7 -16.89 -30.75 36.08
N ALA A 8 -16.06 -31.75 35.76
CA ALA A 8 -15.25 -31.76 34.53
C ALA A 8 -16.08 -31.54 33.25
N ALA A 9 -17.33 -32.01 33.23
CA ALA A 9 -18.26 -31.78 32.12
C ALA A 9 -18.71 -30.31 32.01
N GLN A 10 -18.92 -29.61 33.13
CA GLN A 10 -19.24 -28.19 33.16
C GLN A 10 -18.05 -27.34 32.70
N ILE A 11 -16.84 -27.71 33.10
CA ILE A 11 -15.59 -27.06 32.64
C ILE A 11 -15.44 -27.23 31.13
N ALA A 12 -15.56 -28.45 30.60
CA ALA A 12 -15.44 -28.71 29.16
C ALA A 12 -16.53 -28.00 28.33
N ALA A 13 -17.76 -27.89 28.85
CA ALA A 13 -18.83 -27.14 28.21
C ALA A 13 -18.54 -25.62 28.19
N ALA A 14 -18.03 -25.08 29.31
CA ALA A 14 -17.64 -23.68 29.42
C ALA A 14 -16.47 -23.33 28.50
N GLU A 15 -15.44 -24.19 28.41
CA GLU A 15 -14.31 -24.01 27.48
C GLU A 15 -14.77 -24.02 26.01
N LYS A 16 -15.70 -24.90 25.66
CA LYS A 16 -16.27 -24.98 24.31
C LYS A 16 -17.10 -23.74 23.98
N ALA A 17 -17.85 -23.21 24.95
CA ALA A 17 -18.60 -21.95 24.80
C ALA A 17 -17.65 -20.76 24.63
N LEU A 18 -16.65 -20.65 25.51
CA LEU A 18 -15.60 -19.62 25.43
C LEU A 18 -14.87 -19.66 24.08
N GLY A 19 -14.55 -20.85 23.58
CA GLY A 19 -13.93 -21.03 22.28
C GLY A 19 -14.82 -20.57 21.10
N ARG A 20 -16.14 -20.64 21.22
CA ARG A 20 -17.08 -20.11 20.22
C ARG A 20 -17.15 -18.59 20.30
N GLU A 21 -17.36 -18.05 21.50
CA GLU A 21 -17.42 -16.60 21.73
C GLU A 21 -16.12 -15.91 21.30
N TYR A 22 -14.96 -16.50 21.60
CA TYR A 22 -13.67 -15.98 21.16
C TYR A 22 -13.56 -15.93 19.62
N LYS A 23 -14.06 -16.95 18.91
CA LYS A 23 -14.08 -16.96 17.44
C LYS A 23 -14.99 -15.89 16.88
N GLU A 24 -16.15 -15.67 17.49
CA GLU A 24 -17.09 -14.61 17.10
C GLU A 24 -16.52 -13.22 17.37
N PHE A 25 -15.92 -13.03 18.53
CA PHE A 25 -15.22 -11.80 18.89
C PHE A 25 -14.09 -11.50 17.90
N LYS A 26 -13.27 -12.51 17.55
CA LYS A 26 -12.22 -12.35 16.54
C LYS A 26 -12.79 -11.93 15.18
N LYS A 27 -13.88 -12.56 14.73
CA LYS A 27 -14.58 -12.16 13.49
C LYS A 27 -15.10 -10.72 13.56
N ALA A 28 -15.71 -10.32 14.68
CA ALA A 28 -16.20 -8.96 14.89
C ALA A 28 -15.07 -7.92 14.88
N MET A 29 -13.93 -8.26 15.47
CA MET A 29 -12.72 -7.42 15.43
C MET A 29 -12.17 -7.28 14.00
N GLU A 30 -12.13 -8.36 13.23
CA GLU A 30 -11.72 -8.33 11.82
C GLU A 30 -12.66 -7.48 10.96
N THR A 31 -13.98 -7.62 11.14
CA THR A 31 -14.96 -6.81 10.40
C THR A 31 -14.83 -5.33 10.77
N ALA A 32 -14.70 -5.01 12.06
CA ALA A 32 -14.54 -3.62 12.52
C ALA A 32 -13.23 -2.99 11.99
N ARG A 33 -12.12 -3.74 11.97
CA ARG A 33 -10.85 -3.29 11.35
C ARG A 33 -11.04 -2.97 9.86
N ARG A 34 -11.73 -3.84 9.13
CA ARG A 34 -12.02 -3.63 7.70
C ARG A 34 -12.87 -2.38 7.47
N GLN A 35 -13.94 -2.18 8.23
CA GLN A 35 -14.79 -0.99 8.10
C GLN A 35 -14.04 0.30 8.41
N LYS A 36 -13.16 0.30 9.43
CA LYS A 36 -12.29 1.43 9.74
C LYS A 36 -11.34 1.77 8.58
N LYS A 37 -10.76 0.76 7.92
CA LYS A 37 -9.94 0.95 6.70
C LYS A 37 -10.76 1.58 5.57
N ILE A 38 -11.99 1.11 5.34
CA ILE A 38 -12.90 1.67 4.33
C ILE A 38 -13.23 3.14 4.65
N ALA A 39 -13.58 3.45 5.89
CA ALA A 39 -13.87 4.81 6.35
C ALA A 39 -12.65 5.75 6.20
N SER A 40 -11.43 5.25 6.45
CA SER A 40 -10.20 6.00 6.19
C SER A 40 -10.04 6.35 4.71
N ARG A 41 -10.35 5.42 3.78
CA ARG A 41 -10.28 5.69 2.34
C ARG A 41 -11.27 6.77 1.89
N LEU A 42 -12.47 6.82 2.50
CA LEU A 42 -13.47 7.86 2.25
C LEU A 42 -12.98 9.27 2.64
N LYS A 43 -12.36 9.41 3.82
CA LYS A 43 -11.84 10.72 4.28
C LYS A 43 -10.53 11.13 3.61
N SER A 44 -9.69 10.16 3.25
CA SER A 44 -8.31 10.39 2.83
C SER A 44 -8.00 9.83 1.45
N LEU A 45 -8.62 10.39 0.41
CA LEU A 45 -7.99 10.43 -0.91
C LEU A 45 -6.64 11.18 -0.87
N ARG A 46 -6.40 11.96 0.20
CA ARG A 46 -5.08 12.47 0.62
C ARG A 46 -4.29 11.38 1.34
N LEU A 47 -3.95 10.32 0.63
CA LEU A 47 -2.93 9.39 1.11
C LEU A 47 -1.64 10.18 1.35
N ARG A 48 -1.13 10.17 2.59
CA ARG A 48 0.29 10.41 2.80
C ARG A 48 1.00 9.29 2.04
N LEU A 49 1.55 9.65 0.88
CA LEU A 49 2.26 8.72 0.03
C LEU A 49 3.48 8.24 0.82
N LYS A 50 3.43 7.01 1.34
CA LYS A 50 4.61 6.38 1.94
C LYS A 50 5.69 6.30 0.88
N ASP A 51 6.92 6.65 1.22
CA ASP A 51 8.06 6.48 0.31
C ASP A 51 8.07 5.05 -0.24
N LEU A 52 8.44 4.89 -1.50
CA LEU A 52 8.56 3.55 -2.06
C LEU A 52 9.70 2.82 -1.36
N THR A 53 9.39 1.61 -0.91
CA THR A 53 10.34 0.63 -0.41
C THR A 53 10.86 -0.19 -1.59
N ILE A 54 12.18 -0.17 -1.79
CA ILE A 54 12.85 -1.04 -2.77
C ILE A 54 12.68 -2.50 -2.30
N PRO A 55 12.19 -3.42 -3.16
CA PRO A 55 12.01 -4.82 -2.78
C PRO A 55 13.32 -5.47 -2.32
N ALA A 56 13.26 -6.26 -1.23
CA ALA A 56 14.44 -6.94 -0.65
C ALA A 56 15.20 -7.80 -1.68
N ARG A 57 14.46 -8.39 -2.63
CA ARG A 57 15.04 -9.20 -3.71
C ARG A 57 16.06 -8.44 -4.56
N ILE A 58 15.91 -7.12 -4.76
CA ILE A 58 16.88 -6.30 -5.53
C ILE A 58 18.24 -6.28 -4.83
N TYR A 59 18.25 -6.30 -3.50
CA TYR A 59 19.47 -6.36 -2.69
C TYR A 59 20.06 -7.77 -2.60
N GLN A 60 19.23 -8.80 -2.74
CA GLN A 60 19.59 -10.22 -2.61
C GLN A 60 19.94 -10.90 -3.94
N THR A 61 19.48 -10.38 -5.08
CA THR A 61 19.78 -10.94 -6.39
C THR A 61 21.27 -10.86 -6.70
N LYS A 62 21.93 -12.03 -6.75
CA LYS A 62 23.27 -12.18 -7.35
C LYS A 62 23.26 -11.98 -8.86
N ILE A 63 22.11 -12.22 -9.50
CA ILE A 63 21.90 -11.99 -10.93
C ILE A 63 21.45 -10.54 -11.09
N ILE A 64 22.43 -9.65 -11.22
CA ILE A 64 22.16 -8.26 -11.50
C ILE A 64 21.74 -8.18 -12.98
N LYS A 65 20.44 -7.99 -13.25
CA LYS A 65 20.02 -7.46 -14.54
C LYS A 65 20.77 -6.13 -14.70
N ASN A 66 21.64 -6.03 -15.70
CA ASN A 66 22.48 -4.85 -15.97
C ASN A 66 23.78 -4.71 -15.15
N GLU A 67 24.39 -5.80 -14.67
CA GLU A 67 25.70 -5.72 -13.97
C GLU A 67 26.79 -5.11 -14.86
N LYS A 68 26.73 -5.45 -16.15
CA LYS A 68 27.66 -5.00 -17.18
C LYS A 68 27.39 -3.57 -17.66
N ASP A 69 26.32 -2.94 -17.19
CA ASP A 69 25.94 -1.60 -17.60
C ASP A 69 26.97 -0.58 -17.12
N ASN A 70 27.33 0.36 -17.99
CA ASN A 70 28.38 1.33 -17.70
C ASN A 70 28.01 2.22 -16.52
N LEU A 71 26.70 2.44 -16.29
CA LEU A 71 26.18 3.20 -15.16
C LEU A 71 26.55 2.63 -13.77
N THR A 72 26.84 1.32 -13.66
CA THR A 72 27.20 0.71 -12.37
C THR A 72 28.69 0.87 -12.03
N LYS A 73 29.53 1.06 -13.05
CA LYS A 73 31.00 1.20 -12.95
C LYS A 73 31.45 2.62 -12.63
N ILE A 74 30.55 3.58 -12.81
CA ILE A 74 30.81 5.00 -12.56
C ILE A 74 31.02 5.23 -11.04
N PRO A 75 31.93 6.16 -10.65
CA PRO A 75 32.10 6.56 -9.26
C PRO A 75 30.79 6.96 -8.58
N HIS A 76 30.74 6.78 -7.27
CA HIS A 76 29.56 7.12 -6.47
C HIS A 76 29.10 8.58 -6.68
N GLU A 77 30.04 9.52 -6.69
CA GLU A 77 29.76 10.96 -6.83
C GLU A 77 29.02 11.29 -8.13
N VAL A 78 29.48 10.73 -9.24
CA VAL A 78 28.86 10.95 -10.56
C VAL A 78 27.50 10.28 -10.66
N ARG A 79 27.32 9.09 -10.04
CA ARG A 79 25.99 8.47 -9.94
C ARG A 79 25.05 9.33 -9.10
N ALA A 80 25.50 9.87 -7.98
CA ALA A 80 24.70 10.77 -7.17
C ALA A 80 24.27 12.01 -7.96
N MET A 81 25.14 12.57 -8.81
CA MET A 81 24.76 13.66 -9.74
C MET A 81 23.68 13.24 -10.74
N ILE A 82 23.81 12.05 -11.35
CA ILE A 82 22.78 11.51 -12.27
C ILE A 82 21.44 11.38 -11.57
N PHE A 83 21.41 10.79 -10.37
CA PHE A 83 20.19 10.68 -9.60
C PHE A 83 19.60 12.04 -9.18
N LYS A 84 20.45 13.00 -8.81
CA LYS A 84 20.00 14.37 -8.47
C LYS A 84 19.40 15.06 -9.70
N ALA A 85 19.99 14.86 -10.89
CA ALA A 85 19.51 15.40 -12.16
C ALA A 85 18.18 14.80 -12.63
N LEU A 86 17.83 13.58 -12.20
CA LEU A 86 16.52 13.00 -12.52
C LEU A 86 15.40 13.85 -11.89
N PRO A 87 14.46 14.37 -12.70
CA PRO A 87 13.49 15.36 -12.24
C PRO A 87 12.45 14.77 -11.28
N LEU A 88 12.07 13.50 -11.50
CA LEU A 88 11.07 12.83 -10.69
C LEU A 88 11.73 11.84 -9.72
N ASN A 89 11.21 11.79 -8.49
CA ASN A 89 11.47 10.64 -7.61
C ASN A 89 11.08 9.31 -8.26
N ALA A 90 10.19 9.37 -9.27
CA ALA A 90 9.81 8.23 -10.06
C ALA A 90 10.93 7.63 -10.88
N ASP A 91 11.66 8.48 -11.57
CA ASP A 91 12.76 8.06 -12.40
C ASP A 91 13.93 7.63 -11.53
N ARG A 92 14.15 8.33 -10.40
CA ARG A 92 15.13 7.93 -9.38
C ARG A 92 14.88 6.51 -8.86
N ALA A 93 13.66 6.21 -8.41
CA ALA A 93 13.38 4.85 -7.94
C ALA A 93 13.37 3.82 -9.08
N SER A 94 12.98 4.22 -10.29
CA SER A 94 13.07 3.33 -11.47
C SER A 94 14.51 2.91 -11.72
N LEU A 95 15.45 3.85 -11.67
CA LEU A 95 16.88 3.59 -11.79
C LEU A 95 17.39 2.72 -10.64
N ALA A 96 16.92 2.97 -9.42
CA ALA A 96 17.27 2.20 -8.21
C ALA A 96 16.88 0.71 -8.30
N LEU A 97 15.89 0.37 -9.12
CA LEU A 97 15.40 -1.01 -9.26
C LEU A 97 16.20 -1.84 -10.26
N THR A 98 17.09 -1.21 -11.03
CA THR A 98 17.87 -1.91 -12.04
C THR A 98 18.91 -2.82 -11.38
N CYS A 99 19.63 -2.33 -10.36
CA CYS A 99 20.60 -3.12 -9.63
C CYS A 99 20.81 -2.69 -8.18
N LYS A 100 21.46 -3.57 -7.41
CA LYS A 100 21.84 -3.32 -6.01
C LYS A 100 22.64 -2.03 -5.83
N THR A 101 23.56 -1.72 -6.75
CA THR A 101 24.42 -0.54 -6.65
C THR A 101 23.64 0.75 -6.85
N GLN A 102 22.70 0.79 -7.80
CA GLN A 102 21.78 1.93 -7.96
C GLN A 102 20.81 2.04 -6.77
N ALA A 103 20.35 0.90 -6.20
CA ALA A 103 19.51 0.89 -5.01
C ALA A 103 20.20 1.53 -3.80
N ALA A 104 21.49 1.21 -3.58
CA ALA A 104 22.28 1.79 -2.50
C ALA A 104 22.44 3.31 -2.64
N SER A 105 22.76 3.80 -3.84
CA SER A 105 22.86 5.24 -4.12
C SER A 105 21.54 5.97 -3.90
N TYR A 106 20.40 5.34 -4.22
CA TYR A 106 19.07 5.92 -3.95
C TYR A 106 18.76 6.05 -2.46
N GLU A 107 19.07 5.04 -1.64
CA GLU A 107 18.86 5.12 -0.18
C GLU A 107 19.79 6.15 0.48
N GLN A 108 21.04 6.26 0.00
CA GLN A 108 21.97 7.30 0.46
C GLN A 108 21.44 8.71 0.15
N LEU A 109 20.95 8.96 -1.06
CA LEU A 109 20.33 10.23 -1.43
C LEU A 109 19.06 10.56 -0.63
N LYS A 110 18.31 9.53 -0.24
CA LYS A 110 17.14 9.68 0.63
C LYS A 110 17.55 10.06 2.06
N ALA A 111 18.68 9.55 2.54
CA ALA A 111 19.27 9.88 3.83
C ALA A 111 19.94 11.26 3.86
N GLU A 112 20.62 11.64 2.78
CA GLU A 112 21.28 12.95 2.54
C GLU A 112 20.32 14.14 2.44
N ARG A 113 19.10 14.06 2.99
CA ARG A 113 17.96 14.96 2.77
C ARG A 113 18.24 16.42 3.17
N ASN A 114 19.09 17.11 2.42
CA ASN A 114 19.43 18.51 2.54
C ASN A 114 18.27 19.33 1.99
N LYS A 115 17.65 20.13 2.84
CA LYS A 115 16.51 20.99 2.46
C LYS A 115 16.84 22.03 1.37
N LYS A 116 18.12 22.29 1.10
CA LYS A 116 18.60 23.38 0.23
C LYS A 116 19.07 22.92 -1.17
N ASP A 117 19.51 21.68 -1.35
CA ASP A 117 20.05 21.21 -2.65
C ASP A 117 18.97 20.78 -3.66
N TYR A 118 17.70 20.82 -3.26
CA TYR A 118 16.56 20.48 -4.11
C TYR A 118 16.02 21.69 -4.91
N ASP A 119 16.87 22.67 -5.22
CA ASP A 119 16.51 23.86 -6.02
C ASP A 119 16.27 23.55 -7.52
N HIS A 120 16.64 22.36 -7.99
CA HIS A 120 16.37 21.94 -9.37
C HIS A 120 14.94 21.43 -9.48
N HIS A 121 14.01 22.28 -9.91
CA HIS A 121 12.66 21.95 -10.43
C HIS A 121 12.04 20.64 -9.92
N VAL A 122 12.13 20.37 -8.61
CA VAL A 122 11.48 19.22 -8.03
C VAL A 122 9.99 19.50 -8.20
N PRO A 123 9.21 18.63 -8.85
CA PRO A 123 7.78 18.81 -8.88
C PRO A 123 7.32 18.95 -7.44
N LYS A 124 6.86 20.15 -7.08
CA LYS A 124 6.36 20.48 -5.74
C LYS A 124 5.20 19.52 -5.49
N ARG A 125 5.45 18.48 -4.69
CA ARG A 125 4.65 17.25 -4.49
C ARG A 125 4.74 16.28 -5.66
N SER A 126 5.04 15.01 -5.36
CA SER A 126 4.68 13.91 -6.23
C SER A 126 3.15 13.93 -6.42
N LEU A 127 2.70 14.46 -7.56
CA LEU A 127 1.32 14.32 -7.99
C LEU A 127 0.98 12.82 -7.97
N ARG A 128 -0.25 12.49 -7.57
CA ARG A 128 -0.72 11.10 -7.48
C ARG A 128 -0.42 10.29 -8.75
N THR A 129 -0.46 10.95 -9.90
CA THR A 129 -0.04 10.45 -11.22
C THR A 129 1.43 10.00 -11.26
N HIS A 130 2.37 10.78 -10.74
CA HIS A 130 3.79 10.40 -10.71
C HIS A 130 4.04 9.15 -9.86
N ARG A 131 3.36 9.04 -8.71
CA ARG A 131 3.44 7.81 -7.92
C ARG A 131 2.84 6.62 -8.68
N LEU A 132 1.77 6.82 -9.42
CA LEU A 132 1.22 5.76 -10.26
C LEU A 132 2.27 5.28 -11.26
N GLN A 133 2.93 6.20 -11.98
CA GLN A 133 4.00 5.89 -12.94
C GLN A 133 5.10 5.02 -12.30
N MET A 134 5.53 5.35 -11.07
CA MET A 134 6.48 4.53 -10.30
C MET A 134 5.99 3.12 -10.05
N LEU A 135 4.79 3.02 -9.49
CA LEU A 135 4.27 1.75 -9.02
C LEU A 135 3.96 0.81 -10.18
N VAL A 136 3.54 1.36 -11.33
CA VAL A 136 3.33 0.56 -12.54
C VAL A 136 4.66 -0.06 -13.02
N ARG A 137 5.75 0.72 -13.05
CA ARG A 137 7.10 0.20 -13.39
C ARG A 137 7.60 -0.85 -12.40
N LEU A 138 7.19 -0.75 -11.14
CA LEU A 138 7.52 -1.70 -10.08
C LEU A 138 6.70 -2.98 -10.10
N ARG A 139 5.61 -3.05 -10.87
CA ARG A 139 4.64 -4.14 -10.82
C ARG A 139 5.29 -5.50 -11.06
N ASP A 140 6.10 -5.59 -12.10
CA ASP A 140 6.81 -6.83 -12.47
C ASP A 140 7.93 -7.14 -11.46
N SER A 141 8.28 -6.13 -10.66
CA SER A 141 9.22 -6.25 -9.55
C SER A 141 8.60 -6.63 -8.20
N MET A 142 7.28 -6.78 -8.12
CA MET A 142 6.60 -7.17 -6.89
C MET A 142 6.28 -8.66 -6.88
N SER A 143 6.01 -9.20 -5.68
CA SER A 143 5.50 -10.56 -5.53
C SER A 143 4.17 -10.71 -6.31
N PRO A 144 3.90 -11.85 -6.95
CA PRO A 144 2.60 -12.12 -7.59
C PRO A 144 1.42 -12.06 -6.61
N THR A 145 1.70 -12.19 -5.30
CA THR A 145 0.70 -12.01 -4.23
C THR A 145 0.30 -10.55 -4.00
N HIS A 146 0.92 -9.60 -4.71
CA HIS A 146 0.63 -8.18 -4.59
C HIS A 146 0.11 -7.62 -5.90
N ARG A 147 -1.04 -6.97 -5.85
CA ARG A 147 -1.63 -6.26 -6.99
C ARG A 147 -1.65 -4.75 -6.72
N LEU A 148 -1.29 -3.95 -7.71
CA LEU A 148 -1.31 -2.50 -7.61
C LEU A 148 -2.74 -1.97 -7.70
N CYS A 149 -3.16 -1.17 -6.71
CA CYS A 149 -4.37 -0.36 -6.78
C CYS A 149 -4.04 1.05 -7.29
N TYR A 150 -4.71 1.47 -8.37
CA TYR A 150 -4.47 2.73 -9.06
C TYR A 150 -5.15 3.91 -8.35
N THR A 151 -6.27 3.67 -7.67
CA THR A 151 -6.94 4.69 -6.85
C THR A 151 -6.11 5.00 -5.61
N CYS A 152 -5.66 3.98 -4.89
CA CYS A 152 -4.99 4.17 -3.61
C CYS A 152 -3.46 4.06 -3.66
N LEU A 153 -2.90 3.88 -4.86
CA LEU A 153 -1.47 3.95 -5.16
C LEU A 153 -0.63 3.12 -4.21
N GLN A 154 -1.08 1.89 -3.98
CA GLN A 154 -0.45 0.93 -3.07
C GLN A 154 -0.51 -0.46 -3.69
N PHE A 155 0.56 -1.22 -3.49
CA PHE A 155 0.53 -2.65 -3.66
C PHE A 155 -0.26 -3.27 -2.51
N ILE A 156 -1.27 -4.05 -2.88
CA ILE A 156 -2.20 -4.67 -1.97
C ILE A 156 -1.97 -6.17 -2.03
N ASP A 157 -1.66 -6.77 -0.89
CA ASP A 157 -1.63 -8.21 -0.73
C ASP A 157 -3.04 -8.78 -0.99
N VAL A 158 -3.16 -9.60 -2.03
CA VAL A 158 -4.45 -10.21 -2.42
C VAL A 158 -4.92 -11.30 -1.46
N HIS A 159 -4.05 -11.86 -0.62
CA HIS A 159 -4.41 -12.91 0.33
C HIS A 159 -4.75 -12.38 1.71
N HIS A 160 -4.44 -11.11 2.00
CA HIS A 160 -4.74 -10.52 3.31
C HIS A 160 -6.27 -10.49 3.56
N PRO A 161 -6.76 -10.95 4.74
CA PRO A 161 -8.19 -11.07 5.03
C PRO A 161 -9.02 -9.80 4.79
N ASP A 162 -8.49 -8.63 5.15
CA ASP A 162 -9.17 -7.34 4.93
C ASP A 162 -9.41 -7.02 3.45
N ASN A 163 -8.58 -7.56 2.56
CA ASN A 163 -8.64 -7.33 1.12
C ASN A 163 -9.53 -8.36 0.40
N LYS A 164 -10.33 -9.14 1.14
CA LYS A 164 -11.34 -10.03 0.55
C LYS A 164 -12.38 -9.23 -0.27
N GLY A 165 -12.64 -9.72 -1.48
CA GLY A 165 -13.64 -9.19 -2.40
C GLY A 165 -13.13 -9.10 -3.84
N THR A 166 -13.99 -8.60 -4.73
CA THR A 166 -13.67 -8.40 -6.14
C THR A 166 -12.88 -7.11 -6.36
N TRP A 167 -11.82 -7.20 -7.15
CA TRP A 167 -11.15 -6.02 -7.69
C TRP A 167 -12.06 -5.34 -8.71
N GLY A 168 -12.04 -4.01 -8.74
CA GLY A 168 -12.77 -3.21 -9.72
C GLY A 168 -11.83 -2.62 -10.77
N GLY A 169 -12.42 -2.04 -11.82
CA GLY A 169 -11.67 -1.46 -12.93
C GLY A 169 -11.02 -2.51 -13.83
N ASP A 170 -10.62 -2.11 -15.03
CA ASP A 170 -10.01 -3.01 -16.00
C ASP A 170 -8.48 -2.81 -16.01
N PRO A 171 -7.67 -3.86 -15.77
CA PRO A 171 -6.22 -3.78 -15.98
C PRO A 171 -5.82 -3.50 -17.44
N ARG A 172 -6.70 -3.75 -18.42
CA ARG A 172 -6.46 -3.54 -19.85
C ARG A 172 -6.95 -2.18 -20.38
N SER A 173 -7.83 -1.48 -19.67
CA SER A 173 -8.29 -0.13 -20.07
C SER A 173 -7.19 0.93 -20.00
N VAL A 174 -6.07 0.61 -19.34
CA VAL A 174 -4.84 1.40 -19.39
C VAL A 174 -4.09 1.06 -20.69
N GLN A 175 -4.64 1.46 -21.84
CA GLN A 175 -3.96 1.31 -23.13
C GLN A 175 -2.57 1.98 -23.05
N GLY A 176 -1.52 1.24 -23.40
CA GLY A 176 -0.16 1.79 -23.55
C GLY A 176 0.65 2.02 -22.27
N PHE A 177 0.29 1.44 -21.11
CA PHE A 177 0.96 1.69 -19.82
C PHE A 177 0.93 3.16 -19.36
N GLU A 178 0.01 3.96 -19.88
CA GLU A 178 -0.10 5.35 -19.48
C GLU A 178 -0.64 5.45 -18.04
N ALA A 179 0.27 5.62 -17.09
CA ALA A 179 -0.04 5.94 -15.70
C ALA A 179 -0.48 7.41 -15.56
N ASN A 180 -1.54 7.78 -16.27
CA ASN A 180 -2.12 9.11 -16.34
C ASN A 180 -3.31 9.26 -15.35
N ARG A 181 -3.96 10.43 -15.34
CA ARG A 181 -5.09 10.71 -14.43
C ARG A 181 -6.32 9.87 -14.75
N ALA A 182 -6.55 9.50 -16.02
CA ALA A 182 -7.66 8.64 -16.43
C ALA A 182 -7.46 7.21 -15.91
N ALA A 183 -6.24 6.68 -16.00
CA ALA A 183 -5.89 5.37 -15.45
C ALA A 183 -6.13 5.28 -13.93
N MET A 184 -6.03 6.38 -13.20
CA MET A 184 -6.37 6.40 -11.76
C MET A 184 -7.86 6.20 -11.47
N VAL A 185 -8.72 6.49 -12.44
CA VAL A 185 -10.18 6.35 -12.34
C VAL A 185 -10.60 4.97 -12.85
N GLU A 186 -10.10 4.58 -14.02
CA GLU A 186 -10.57 3.38 -14.74
C GLU A 186 -9.75 2.11 -14.48
N GLY A 187 -8.49 2.29 -14.05
CA GLY A 187 -7.57 1.19 -13.82
C GLY A 187 -7.90 0.35 -12.58
N PRO A 188 -7.06 -0.66 -12.26
CA PRO A 188 -7.33 -1.61 -11.18
C PRO A 188 -7.55 -0.96 -9.80
N ARG A 189 -8.63 -1.36 -9.11
CA ARG A 189 -9.02 -0.86 -7.78
C ARG A 189 -9.16 -2.01 -6.79
N CYS A 190 -8.56 -1.85 -5.61
CA CYS A 190 -8.65 -2.88 -4.58
C CYS A 190 -10.05 -2.97 -3.97
N PRO A 191 -10.41 -4.12 -3.37
CA PRO A 191 -11.75 -4.32 -2.81
C PRO A 191 -12.17 -3.29 -1.75
N LEU A 192 -11.21 -2.76 -0.99
CA LEU A 192 -11.47 -1.68 -0.02
C LEU A 192 -11.84 -0.36 -0.70
N CYS A 193 -11.21 -0.03 -1.83
CA CYS A 193 -11.54 1.17 -2.60
C CYS A 193 -12.89 1.04 -3.31
N VAL A 194 -13.18 -0.14 -3.86
CA VAL A 194 -14.51 -0.44 -4.45
C VAL A 194 -15.61 -0.33 -3.39
N ALA A 195 -15.39 -0.87 -2.19
CA ALA A 195 -16.35 -0.73 -1.10
C ALA A 195 -16.53 0.72 -0.64
N ALA A 196 -15.44 1.49 -0.56
CA ALA A 196 -15.50 2.91 -0.23
C ALA A 196 -16.31 3.69 -1.27
N GLU A 197 -16.07 3.48 -2.57
CA GLU A 197 -16.81 4.14 -3.64
C GLU A 197 -18.31 3.81 -3.61
N LYS A 198 -18.67 2.53 -3.38
CA LYS A 198 -20.08 2.15 -3.18
C LYS A 198 -20.72 2.88 -2.00
N LEU A 199 -20.00 3.06 -0.90
CA LEU A 199 -20.50 3.85 0.24
C LEU A 199 -20.56 5.35 -0.08
N GLU A 200 -19.65 5.86 -0.89
CA GLU A 200 -19.65 7.26 -1.34
C GLU A 200 -20.86 7.56 -2.24
N THR A 201 -21.28 6.63 -3.10
CA THR A 201 -22.53 6.79 -3.87
C THR A 201 -23.78 6.86 -2.96
N ALA A 202 -23.69 6.35 -1.72
CA ALA A 202 -24.77 6.41 -0.72
C ALA A 202 -24.68 7.61 0.23
N LYS A 203 -23.78 8.58 -0.02
CA LYS A 203 -23.44 9.71 0.88
C LYS A 203 -24.63 10.58 1.30
N HIS A 204 -25.71 10.60 0.53
CA HIS A 204 -26.90 11.40 0.81
C HIS A 204 -27.82 10.83 1.90
N LYS A 205 -27.56 9.62 2.39
CA LYS A 205 -28.40 8.98 3.43
C LYS A 205 -27.84 9.26 4.83
N ASP A 206 -28.70 9.52 5.82
CA ASP A 206 -28.25 9.69 7.22
C ASP A 206 -27.53 8.46 7.77
N THR A 207 -27.80 7.29 7.20
CA THR A 207 -27.06 6.04 7.47
C THR A 207 -25.56 6.16 7.17
N TYR A 208 -25.16 6.97 6.18
CA TYR A 208 -23.76 7.24 5.85
C TYR A 208 -23.06 8.01 6.98
N LYS A 209 -23.71 9.05 7.52
CA LYS A 209 -23.17 9.84 8.64
C LYS A 209 -23.02 8.99 9.90
N LYS A 210 -24.04 8.18 10.22
CA LYS A 210 -24.02 7.23 11.35
C LYS A 210 -22.90 6.19 11.19
N TYR A 211 -22.73 5.64 9.99
CA TYR A 211 -21.64 4.71 9.68
C TYR A 211 -20.26 5.32 9.91
N LEU A 212 -20.00 6.55 9.41
CA LEU A 212 -18.72 7.21 9.61
C LEU A 212 -18.42 7.51 11.09
N ALA A 213 -19.44 7.90 11.86
CA ALA A 213 -19.29 8.14 13.30
C ALA A 213 -18.93 6.85 14.05
N LEU A 214 -19.65 5.76 13.78
CA LEU A 214 -19.40 4.44 14.37
C LEU A 214 -18.01 3.88 14.00
N ALA A 215 -17.62 3.99 12.74
CA ALA A 215 -16.31 3.52 12.29
C ALA A 215 -15.15 4.28 12.96
N MET A 216 -15.36 5.52 13.40
CA MET A 216 -14.36 6.32 14.10
C MET A 216 -14.34 6.10 15.62
N SER A 217 -15.49 5.82 16.24
CA SER A 217 -15.54 5.53 17.68
C SER A 217 -14.82 4.22 18.03
N CYS A 218 -14.60 3.32 17.06
CA CYS A 218 -13.80 2.12 17.25
C CYS A 218 -12.29 2.44 17.41
N SER A 219 -11.82 2.47 18.65
CA SER A 219 -10.40 2.59 19.04
C SER A 219 -9.61 1.28 18.84
N LEU A 220 -9.72 0.69 17.66
CA LEU A 220 -8.86 -0.42 17.27
C LEU A 220 -7.44 0.13 17.05
N LYS A 221 -6.50 -0.19 17.97
CA LYS A 221 -5.06 0.02 17.74
C LYS A 221 -4.69 -0.67 16.43
N MET A 222 -4.14 0.10 15.49
CA MET A 222 -3.62 -0.39 14.21
C MET A 222 -2.27 -1.05 14.39
#